data_AF-A0A1H0S650-F1
#
_entry.id   AF-A0A1H0S650-F1
#
_cell.length_a   1.000
_cell.length_b   1.000
_cell.length_c   1.000
_cell.angle_alpha   90.00
_cell.angle_beta   90.00
_cell.angle_gamma   90.00
#
_symmetry.space_group_name_H-M   'P 1'
#
loop_
_entity.id
_entity.type
_entity.pdbx_description
1 polymer ?
#
loop_
_entity_poly.entity_id
_entity_poly.type
_entity_poly.pdbx_seq_one_letter_code
_entity_poly.pdbx_strand_id
1 'polypeptide(L)'
;MTSSPIRWTKAELAADAATSAAQFRAERLAISDSWEGHYKQANGKFELLFKTLSDLNPHAITNDKLAEAYGLGLGEALRYLAGPPISDDDLRVIADVDSIAPGILRKKPESLSKVFKVIEQVIDPHRFPWVKDGVNPTDEQRDRALLASSVLLAAQRIATERRNDGKNNQETTIKDYLRSLGFAEVPTETISTIVKGPQAMQFCAECKLGARKADIVVRLHDTRLMPIECKVSNSATNSVKRLNNDAAVKAEYWIKQFGAVQVVPVAALAGVFKVLNLEQAQDQGLSIFWSHDLGKLGAFIESTKAK
;
A
#
# COMPACT_ATOMS: atom_id res chain seq x y z
N MET A 1 -36.20 -8.08 16.48
CA MET A 1 -35.74 -6.77 15.97
C MET A 1 -34.31 -6.95 15.47
N THR A 2 -33.97 -6.45 14.29
CA THR A 2 -32.60 -6.50 13.76
C THR A 2 -31.73 -5.47 14.50
N SER A 3 -30.57 -5.90 15.00
CA SER A 3 -29.64 -5.00 15.69
C SER A 3 -29.03 -4.01 14.69
N SER A 4 -29.05 -2.73 15.03
CA SER A 4 -28.41 -1.68 14.22
C SER A 4 -27.01 -1.39 14.76
N PRO A 5 -26.04 -1.09 13.89
CA PRO A 5 -24.71 -0.69 14.32
C PRO A 5 -24.79 0.59 15.16
N ILE A 6 -23.82 0.75 16.06
CA ILE A 6 -23.72 1.93 16.91
C ILE A 6 -23.57 3.19 16.05
N ARG A 7 -24.33 4.24 16.42
CA ARG A 7 -24.15 5.58 15.88
C ARG A 7 -23.37 6.39 16.90
N TRP A 8 -22.16 6.77 16.55
CA TRP A 8 -21.28 7.52 17.43
C TRP A 8 -21.75 8.96 17.58
N THR A 9 -21.76 9.44 18.82
CA THR A 9 -21.92 10.87 19.08
C THR A 9 -20.68 11.64 18.65
N LYS A 10 -20.84 12.95 18.43
CA LYS A 10 -19.71 13.84 18.12
C LYS A 10 -18.59 13.77 19.16
N ALA A 11 -18.93 13.66 20.45
CA ALA A 11 -17.97 13.59 21.53
C ALA A 11 -17.16 12.28 21.49
N GLU A 12 -17.82 11.15 21.23
CA GLU A 12 -17.15 9.85 21.09
C GLU A 12 -16.27 9.81 19.83
N LEU A 13 -16.78 10.30 18.68
CA LEU A 13 -15.98 10.44 17.46
C LEU A 13 -14.72 11.29 17.69
N ALA A 14 -14.85 12.38 18.45
CA ALA A 14 -13.71 13.24 18.79
C ALA A 14 -12.69 12.52 19.69
N ALA A 15 -13.16 11.80 20.69
CA ALA A 15 -12.31 11.03 21.59
C ALA A 15 -11.55 9.91 20.85
N ASP A 16 -12.25 9.10 20.06
CA ASP A 16 -11.62 8.01 19.32
C ASP A 16 -10.70 8.53 18.20
N ALA A 17 -11.05 9.63 17.52
CA ALA A 17 -10.17 10.27 16.55
C ALA A 17 -8.87 10.79 17.21
N ALA A 18 -8.96 11.32 18.43
CA ALA A 18 -7.79 11.76 19.19
C ALA A 18 -6.90 10.58 19.60
N THR A 19 -7.50 9.48 20.06
CA THR A 19 -6.79 8.22 20.40
C THR A 19 -6.08 7.66 19.17
N SER A 20 -6.80 7.52 18.04
CA SER A 20 -6.24 6.99 16.80
C SER A 20 -5.09 7.87 16.26
N ALA A 21 -5.23 9.19 16.35
CA ALA A 21 -4.16 10.11 15.98
C ALA A 21 -2.95 10.02 16.93
N ALA A 22 -3.16 9.77 18.22
CA ALA A 22 -2.08 9.57 19.18
C ALA A 22 -1.30 8.29 18.91
N GLN A 23 -1.98 7.18 18.61
CA GLN A 23 -1.35 5.93 18.20
C GLN A 23 -0.56 6.09 16.91
N PHE A 24 -1.13 6.75 15.90
CA PHE A 24 -0.42 7.06 14.67
C PHE A 24 0.86 7.88 14.93
N ARG A 25 0.83 8.86 15.83
CA ARG A 25 2.05 9.61 16.21
C ARG A 25 3.07 8.71 16.90
N ALA A 26 2.64 7.87 17.84
CA ALA A 26 3.52 6.96 18.56
C ALA A 26 4.20 5.96 17.60
N GLU A 27 3.45 5.35 16.70
CA GLU A 27 3.97 4.44 15.66
C GLU A 27 4.99 5.12 14.74
N ARG A 28 4.75 6.39 14.37
CA ARG A 28 5.64 7.14 13.48
C ARG A 28 6.93 7.59 14.14
N LEU A 29 6.90 7.79 15.46
CA LEU A 29 8.05 8.21 16.26
C LEU A 29 8.80 7.02 16.88
N ALA A 30 8.22 5.82 16.86
CA ALA A 30 8.87 4.62 17.32
C ALA A 30 10.17 4.39 16.53
N ILE A 31 11.24 4.10 17.25
CA ILE A 31 12.50 3.65 16.66
C ILE A 31 12.23 2.29 16.01
N SER A 32 12.54 2.15 14.73
CA SER A 32 12.49 0.87 14.05
C SER A 32 13.81 0.59 13.36
N ASP A 33 14.25 -0.66 13.45
CA ASP A 33 15.43 -1.16 12.71
C ASP A 33 15.17 -1.23 11.20
N SER A 34 13.95 -0.93 10.74
CA SER A 34 13.56 -0.88 9.34
C SER A 34 14.45 0.10 8.54
N TRP A 35 14.81 1.26 9.11
CA TRP A 35 15.75 2.20 8.46
C TRP A 35 17.10 1.56 8.17
N GLU A 36 17.72 0.99 9.19
CA GLU A 36 19.02 0.36 9.08
C GLU A 36 18.99 -0.84 8.12
N GLY A 37 17.92 -1.63 8.17
CA GLY A 37 17.70 -2.76 7.26
C GLY A 37 17.59 -2.32 5.80
N HIS A 38 16.76 -1.32 5.49
CA HIS A 38 16.61 -0.79 4.14
C HIS A 38 17.88 -0.13 3.63
N TYR A 39 18.58 0.60 4.50
CA TYR A 39 19.86 1.21 4.18
C TYR A 39 20.91 0.15 3.81
N LYS A 40 21.12 -0.87 4.65
CA LYS A 40 22.07 -1.97 4.36
C LYS A 40 21.75 -2.69 3.06
N GLN A 41 20.48 -2.99 2.81
CA GLN A 41 20.07 -3.62 1.56
C GLN A 41 20.31 -2.73 0.34
N ALA A 42 20.00 -1.44 0.44
CA ALA A 42 20.24 -0.49 -0.63
C ALA A 42 21.74 -0.33 -0.89
N ASN A 43 22.54 -0.22 0.16
CA ASN A 43 23.99 -0.13 0.10
C ASN A 43 24.59 -1.35 -0.60
N GLY A 44 24.27 -2.57 -0.16
CA GLY A 44 24.74 -3.79 -0.82
C GLY A 44 24.34 -3.88 -2.31
N LYS A 45 23.16 -3.37 -2.67
CA LYS A 45 22.73 -3.28 -4.09
C LYS A 45 23.60 -2.34 -4.90
N PHE A 46 23.90 -1.14 -4.38
CA PHE A 46 24.72 -0.17 -5.09
C PHE A 46 26.19 -0.58 -5.12
N GLU A 47 26.73 -1.18 -4.07
CA GLU A 47 28.08 -1.76 -4.07
C GLU A 47 28.22 -2.82 -5.17
N LEU A 48 27.26 -3.75 -5.24
CA LEU A 48 27.26 -4.78 -6.26
C LEU A 48 27.09 -4.18 -7.66
N LEU A 49 26.21 -3.20 -7.84
CA LEU A 49 26.01 -2.52 -9.11
C LEU A 49 27.28 -1.81 -9.59
N PHE A 50 27.93 -1.05 -8.70
CA PHE A 50 29.18 -0.36 -9.02
C PHE A 50 30.27 -1.36 -9.40
N LYS A 51 30.40 -2.46 -8.66
CA LYS A 51 31.34 -3.53 -9.02
C LYS A 51 31.05 -4.12 -10.40
N THR A 52 29.79 -4.48 -10.68
CA THR A 52 29.36 -5.09 -11.95
C THR A 52 29.54 -4.13 -13.14
N LEU A 53 29.27 -2.84 -12.95
CA LEU A 53 29.36 -1.82 -13.99
C LEU A 53 30.66 -1.00 -13.96
N SER A 54 31.68 -1.49 -13.25
CA SER A 54 32.99 -0.84 -13.16
C SER A 54 32.90 0.65 -12.74
N ASP A 55 32.22 0.88 -11.62
CA ASP A 55 31.91 2.18 -11.02
C ASP A 55 31.27 3.16 -12.01
N LEU A 56 30.45 2.64 -12.93
CA LEU A 56 29.78 3.38 -13.99
C LEU A 56 30.74 4.08 -14.96
N ASN A 57 31.96 3.55 -15.16
CA ASN A 57 32.85 4.05 -16.20
C ASN A 57 32.17 3.88 -17.57
N PRO A 58 31.90 4.97 -18.32
CA PRO A 58 31.16 4.91 -19.59
C PRO A 58 31.80 3.98 -20.63
N HIS A 59 33.13 3.85 -20.62
CA HIS A 59 33.87 3.01 -21.55
C HIS A 59 33.84 1.52 -21.18
N ALA A 60 33.42 1.19 -19.96
CA ALA A 60 33.42 -0.16 -19.42
C ALA A 60 32.02 -0.79 -19.38
N ILE A 61 30.96 -0.05 -19.69
CA ILE A 61 29.58 -0.54 -19.69
C ILE A 61 29.28 -1.23 -21.02
N THR A 62 28.94 -2.51 -20.95
CA THR A 62 28.59 -3.34 -22.11
C THR A 62 27.22 -3.98 -21.92
N ASN A 63 26.60 -4.42 -23.01
CA ASN A 63 25.31 -5.14 -22.94
C ASN A 63 25.39 -6.39 -22.05
N ASP A 64 26.53 -7.09 -22.02
CA ASP A 64 26.73 -8.27 -21.18
C ASP A 64 26.73 -7.92 -19.69
N LYS A 65 27.45 -6.86 -19.29
CA LYS A 65 27.44 -6.36 -17.91
C LYS A 65 26.07 -5.83 -17.49
N LEU A 66 25.35 -5.18 -18.40
CA LEU A 66 23.98 -4.76 -18.14
C LEU A 66 23.05 -5.97 -17.96
N ALA A 67 23.22 -7.02 -18.76
CA ALA A 67 22.43 -8.25 -18.67
C ALA A 67 22.74 -9.00 -17.38
N GLU A 68 24.01 -9.01 -16.96
CA GLU A 68 24.46 -9.52 -15.66
C GLU A 68 23.80 -8.74 -14.52
N ALA A 69 23.86 -7.40 -14.53
CA ALA A 69 23.26 -6.56 -13.50
C ALA A 69 21.75 -6.83 -13.34
N TYR A 70 21.01 -6.93 -14.45
CA TYR A 70 19.60 -7.34 -14.42
C TYR A 70 19.41 -8.77 -13.92
N GLY A 71 20.27 -9.70 -14.30
CA GLY A 71 20.26 -11.09 -13.82
C GLY A 71 20.48 -11.21 -12.31
N LEU A 72 21.24 -10.28 -11.72
CA LEU A 72 21.46 -10.16 -10.28
C LEU A 72 20.33 -9.38 -9.55
N GLY A 73 19.28 -8.96 -10.26
CA GLY A 73 18.16 -8.23 -9.67
C GLY A 73 18.45 -6.75 -9.38
N LEU A 74 19.43 -6.15 -10.05
CA LEU A 74 19.86 -4.76 -9.83
C LEU A 74 19.08 -3.73 -10.66
N GLY A 75 18.02 -4.13 -11.36
CA GLY A 75 17.20 -3.23 -12.20
C GLY A 75 16.64 -2.02 -11.43
N GLU A 76 16.25 -2.22 -10.17
CA GLU A 76 15.82 -1.11 -9.29
C GLU A 76 16.96 -0.12 -9.03
N ALA A 77 18.17 -0.61 -8.72
CA ALA A 77 19.33 0.25 -8.46
C ALA A 77 19.74 1.03 -9.72
N LEU A 78 19.67 0.39 -10.90
CA LEU A 78 19.88 1.04 -12.20
C LEU A 78 18.92 2.21 -12.43
N ARG A 79 17.63 2.03 -12.15
CA ARG A 79 16.63 3.12 -12.26
C ARG A 79 16.90 4.29 -11.31
N TYR A 80 17.52 4.00 -10.17
CA TYR A 80 17.87 5.01 -9.17
C TYR A 80 19.20 5.71 -9.46
N LEU A 81 19.92 5.34 -10.52
CA LEU A 81 21.03 6.16 -11.05
C LEU A 81 20.51 7.48 -11.64
N ALA A 82 19.26 7.49 -12.13
CA ALA A 82 18.63 8.67 -12.69
C ALA A 82 18.36 9.75 -11.63
N GLY A 83 18.48 11.01 -12.02
CA GLY A 83 18.11 12.19 -11.23
C GLY A 83 17.03 13.00 -11.94
N PRO A 84 15.73 12.89 -11.57
CA PRO A 84 15.15 12.07 -10.51
C PRO A 84 15.03 10.55 -10.86
N PRO A 85 14.82 9.65 -9.86
CA PRO A 85 14.59 8.23 -10.12
C PRO A 85 13.38 7.96 -11.01
N ILE A 86 13.48 6.97 -11.90
CA ILE A 86 12.41 6.58 -12.83
C ILE A 86 11.64 5.37 -12.28
N SER A 87 10.32 5.38 -12.41
CA SER A 87 9.48 4.22 -12.07
C SER A 87 9.58 3.09 -13.10
N ASP A 88 9.17 1.88 -12.73
CA ASP A 88 9.14 0.74 -13.65
C ASP A 88 8.20 1.00 -14.86
N ASP A 89 7.03 1.58 -14.62
CA ASP A 89 6.06 1.88 -15.67
C ASP A 89 6.54 3.00 -16.59
N ASP A 90 7.11 4.08 -16.05
CA ASP A 90 7.64 5.19 -16.87
C ASP A 90 8.80 4.72 -17.74
N LEU A 91 9.73 3.94 -17.17
CA LEU A 91 10.88 3.45 -17.92
C LEU A 91 10.44 2.56 -19.09
N ARG A 92 9.44 1.70 -18.89
CA ARG A 92 8.89 0.86 -19.97
C ARG A 92 8.36 1.71 -21.12
N VAL A 93 7.63 2.78 -20.80
CA VAL A 93 7.03 3.69 -21.80
C VAL A 93 8.11 4.49 -22.51
N ILE A 94 9.03 5.11 -21.77
CA ILE A 94 10.06 5.99 -22.34
C ILE A 94 11.07 5.20 -23.17
N ALA A 95 11.44 3.99 -22.72
CA ALA A 95 12.36 3.13 -23.44
C ALA A 95 11.71 2.41 -24.62
N ASP A 96 10.40 2.50 -24.82
CA ASP A 96 9.67 1.83 -25.89
C ASP A 96 9.97 0.32 -25.94
N VAL A 97 9.64 -0.37 -24.84
CA VAL A 97 9.80 -1.82 -24.67
C VAL A 97 8.54 -2.47 -24.11
N ASP A 98 8.25 -3.69 -24.52
CA ASP A 98 7.05 -4.41 -24.05
C ASP A 98 7.11 -4.78 -22.56
N SER A 99 8.32 -4.99 -22.04
CA SER A 99 8.53 -5.44 -20.66
C SER A 99 9.93 -5.09 -20.17
N ILE A 100 9.99 -4.74 -18.88
CA ILE A 100 11.24 -4.54 -18.14
C ILE A 100 11.50 -5.66 -17.12
N ALA A 101 10.74 -6.76 -17.18
CA ALA A 101 10.94 -7.89 -16.26
C ALA A 101 12.33 -8.51 -16.48
N PRO A 102 13.11 -8.80 -15.41
CA PRO A 102 14.49 -9.29 -15.54
C PRO A 102 14.63 -10.54 -16.42
N GLY A 103 13.71 -11.50 -16.27
CA GLY A 103 13.70 -12.75 -17.05
C GLY A 103 13.42 -12.57 -18.54
N ILE A 104 12.80 -11.44 -18.93
CA ILE A 104 12.51 -11.08 -20.33
C ILE A 104 13.64 -10.21 -20.88
N LEU A 105 14.02 -9.14 -20.18
CA LEU A 105 15.06 -8.20 -20.62
C LEU A 105 16.41 -8.89 -20.83
N ARG A 106 16.80 -9.82 -19.95
CA ARG A 106 18.05 -10.58 -20.10
C ARG A 106 18.14 -11.34 -21.43
N LYS A 107 17.01 -11.73 -22.01
CA LYS A 107 16.92 -12.47 -23.28
C LYS A 107 16.75 -11.55 -24.49
N LYS A 108 16.60 -10.24 -24.29
CA LYS A 108 16.38 -9.24 -25.35
C LYS A 108 17.43 -8.11 -25.24
N PRO A 109 18.65 -8.34 -25.76
CA PRO A 109 19.74 -7.36 -25.69
C PRO A 109 19.38 -5.98 -26.27
N GLU A 110 18.59 -5.94 -27.33
CA GLU A 110 18.12 -4.67 -27.92
C GLU A 110 17.23 -3.87 -26.96
N SER A 111 16.27 -4.54 -26.30
CA SER A 111 15.41 -3.92 -25.30
C SER A 111 16.21 -3.43 -24.09
N LEU A 112 17.21 -4.22 -23.65
CA LEU A 112 18.10 -3.83 -22.58
C LEU A 112 18.92 -2.58 -22.92
N SER A 113 19.45 -2.50 -24.15
CA SER A 113 20.18 -1.34 -24.64
C SER A 113 19.29 -0.09 -24.70
N LYS A 114 18.05 -0.21 -25.19
CA LYS A 114 17.06 0.89 -25.17
C LYS A 114 16.83 1.40 -23.75
N VAL A 115 16.61 0.49 -22.80
CA VAL A 115 16.38 0.83 -21.39
C VAL A 115 17.58 1.57 -20.80
N PHE A 116 18.80 1.06 -21.01
CA PHE A 116 19.99 1.70 -20.46
C PHE A 116 20.26 3.06 -21.10
N LYS A 117 20.03 3.23 -22.40
CA LYS A 117 20.16 4.54 -23.07
C LYS A 117 19.28 5.62 -22.45
N VAL A 118 18.05 5.25 -22.03
CA VAL A 118 17.18 6.20 -21.31
C VAL A 118 17.82 6.58 -19.99
N ILE A 119 18.29 5.61 -19.21
CA ILE A 119 18.93 5.86 -17.90
C ILE A 119 20.17 6.74 -18.08
N GLU A 120 21.05 6.41 -19.02
CA GLU A 120 22.28 7.13 -19.33
C GLU A 120 22.05 8.62 -19.61
N GLN A 121 20.98 8.95 -20.36
CA GLN A 121 20.62 10.34 -20.67
C GLN A 121 20.23 11.18 -19.45
N VAL A 122 19.81 10.52 -18.36
CA VAL A 122 19.29 11.20 -17.16
C VAL A 122 20.01 10.77 -15.88
N ILE A 123 21.20 10.16 -16.00
CA ILE A 123 22.07 9.87 -14.86
C ILE A 123 22.28 11.16 -14.08
N ASP A 124 22.12 11.07 -12.76
CA ASP A 124 22.24 12.21 -11.86
C ASP A 124 23.69 12.77 -11.86
N PRO A 125 23.95 13.95 -12.44
CA PRO A 125 25.30 14.48 -12.55
C PRO A 125 25.86 14.95 -11.19
N HIS A 126 25.01 15.12 -10.17
CA HIS A 126 25.47 15.49 -8.83
C HIS A 126 25.96 14.27 -8.04
N ARG A 127 25.37 13.10 -8.28
CA ARG A 127 25.84 11.83 -7.68
C ARG A 127 26.94 11.17 -8.50
N PHE A 128 26.91 11.30 -9.82
CA PHE A 128 27.81 10.61 -10.74
C PHE A 128 28.52 11.58 -11.71
N PRO A 129 29.24 12.61 -11.22
CA PRO A 129 29.83 13.64 -12.07
C PRO A 129 30.80 13.09 -13.12
N TRP A 130 31.54 12.04 -12.78
CA TRP A 130 32.54 11.42 -13.66
C TRP A 130 31.94 10.76 -14.91
N VAL A 131 30.66 10.38 -14.88
CA VAL A 131 29.97 9.77 -16.03
C VAL A 131 29.88 10.77 -17.18
N LYS A 132 29.54 12.03 -16.86
CA LYS A 132 29.49 13.11 -17.85
C LYS A 132 30.87 13.47 -18.38
N ASP A 133 31.87 13.46 -17.49
CA ASP A 133 33.24 13.83 -17.82
C ASP A 133 33.99 12.70 -18.55
N GLY A 134 33.41 11.48 -18.61
CA GLY A 134 34.01 10.33 -19.28
C GLY A 134 35.24 9.77 -18.56
N VAL A 135 35.38 10.01 -17.26
CA VAL A 135 36.54 9.62 -16.45
C VAL A 135 36.20 8.57 -15.40
N ASN A 136 37.22 7.99 -14.79
CA ASN A 136 37.03 7.14 -13.61
C ASN A 136 36.72 8.01 -12.37
N PRO A 137 35.86 7.55 -11.47
CA PRO A 137 35.66 8.22 -10.19
C PRO A 137 36.92 8.12 -9.32
N THR A 138 37.10 9.13 -8.48
CA THR A 138 37.94 9.01 -7.28
C THR A 138 37.23 8.18 -6.21
N ASP A 139 37.98 7.61 -5.27
CA ASP A 139 37.41 6.85 -4.13
C ASP A 139 36.39 7.69 -3.35
N GLU A 140 36.68 8.97 -3.14
CA GLU A 140 35.77 9.88 -2.46
C GLU A 140 34.46 10.12 -3.24
N GLN A 141 34.54 10.29 -4.57
CA GLN A 141 33.34 10.43 -5.40
C GLN A 141 32.49 9.16 -5.38
N ARG A 142 33.15 7.99 -5.46
CA ARG A 142 32.50 6.69 -5.39
C ARG A 142 31.76 6.50 -4.06
N ASP A 143 32.42 6.77 -2.93
CA ASP A 143 31.85 6.58 -1.60
C ASP A 143 30.68 7.54 -1.33
N ARG A 144 30.79 8.80 -1.78
CA ARG A 144 29.69 9.77 -1.72
C ARG A 144 28.50 9.34 -2.57
N ALA A 145 28.74 8.84 -3.79
CA ALA A 145 27.69 8.35 -4.67
C ALA A 145 26.99 7.12 -4.09
N LEU A 146 27.76 6.21 -3.49
CA LEU A 146 27.25 5.03 -2.81
C LEU A 146 26.34 5.42 -1.64
N LEU A 147 26.81 6.29 -0.75
CA LEU A 147 26.04 6.79 0.39
C LEU A 147 24.75 7.47 -0.07
N ALA A 148 24.85 8.44 -0.99
CA ALA A 148 23.70 9.21 -1.47
C ALA A 148 22.65 8.33 -2.13
N SER A 149 23.07 7.37 -2.97
CA SER A 149 22.16 6.46 -3.67
C SER A 149 21.51 5.47 -2.71
N SER A 150 22.25 4.97 -1.73
CA SER A 150 21.74 4.08 -0.68
C SER A 150 20.67 4.76 0.18
N VAL A 151 20.94 5.99 0.62
CA VAL A 151 19.97 6.80 1.39
C VAL A 151 18.73 7.11 0.57
N LEU A 152 18.87 7.48 -0.70
CA LEU A 152 17.74 7.77 -1.59
C LEU A 152 16.82 6.57 -1.75
N LEU A 153 17.37 5.39 -2.05
CA LEU A 153 16.59 4.18 -2.22
C LEU A 153 15.96 3.71 -0.90
N ALA A 154 16.70 3.75 0.21
CA ALA A 154 16.18 3.40 1.52
C ALA A 154 15.01 4.31 1.94
N ALA A 155 15.14 5.62 1.72
CA ALA A 155 14.08 6.58 2.00
C ALA A 155 12.81 6.33 1.18
N GLN A 156 12.96 6.00 -0.12
CA GLN A 156 11.81 5.66 -0.97
C GLN A 156 11.13 4.35 -0.56
N ARG A 157 11.91 3.34 -0.17
CA ARG A 157 11.39 2.05 0.33
C ARG A 157 10.60 2.25 1.62
N ILE A 158 11.16 2.99 2.58
CA ILE A 158 10.45 3.31 3.83
C ILE A 158 9.20 4.14 3.58
N ALA A 159 9.25 5.11 2.67
CA ALA A 159 8.07 5.88 2.31
C ALA A 159 6.97 4.97 1.72
N THR A 160 7.35 3.92 0.99
CA THR A 160 6.43 2.95 0.38
C THR A 160 5.89 1.96 1.41
N GLU A 161 6.75 1.34 2.21
CA GLU A 161 6.39 0.46 3.33
C GLU A 161 5.41 1.16 4.27
N ARG A 162 5.75 2.37 4.73
CA ARG A 162 4.88 3.16 5.60
C ARG A 162 3.52 3.53 5.00
N ARG A 163 3.35 3.45 3.68
CA ARG A 163 2.04 3.63 3.00
C ARG A 163 1.28 2.31 2.90
N ASN A 164 1.98 1.20 2.71
CA ASN A 164 1.38 -0.11 2.48
C ASN A 164 1.07 -0.85 3.79
N ASP A 165 1.98 -0.80 4.77
CA ASP A 165 1.88 -1.50 6.05
C ASP A 165 0.64 -1.07 6.81
N GLY A 166 0.32 0.23 6.82
CA GLY A 166 -0.90 0.71 7.46
C GLY A 166 -2.15 0.01 6.90
N LYS A 167 -2.26 -0.12 5.58
CA LYS A 167 -3.40 -0.78 4.94
C LYS A 167 -3.39 -2.30 5.19
N ASN A 168 -2.28 -2.96 4.88
CA ASN A 168 -2.20 -4.42 4.92
C ASN A 168 -2.28 -4.96 6.35
N ASN A 169 -1.66 -4.26 7.31
CA ASN A 169 -1.76 -4.63 8.72
C ASN A 169 -3.19 -4.47 9.21
N GLN A 170 -3.87 -3.37 8.86
CA GLN A 170 -5.26 -3.16 9.28
C GLN A 170 -6.19 -4.26 8.75
N GLU A 171 -6.12 -4.60 7.46
CA GLU A 171 -6.91 -5.70 6.89
C GLU A 171 -6.61 -7.03 7.59
N THR A 172 -5.33 -7.34 7.79
CA THR A 172 -4.90 -8.57 8.46
C THR A 172 -5.42 -8.64 9.88
N THR A 173 -5.28 -7.56 10.65
CA THR A 173 -5.78 -7.46 12.03
C THR A 173 -7.28 -7.70 12.11
N ILE A 174 -8.07 -7.16 11.17
CA ILE A 174 -9.52 -7.39 11.16
C ILE A 174 -9.84 -8.85 10.80
N LYS A 175 -9.16 -9.44 9.81
CA LYS A 175 -9.35 -10.86 9.46
C LYS A 175 -8.98 -11.78 10.62
N ASP A 176 -7.87 -11.53 11.29
CA ASP A 176 -7.45 -12.27 12.49
C ASP A 176 -8.46 -12.12 13.62
N TYR A 177 -8.98 -10.91 13.82
CA TYR A 177 -10.02 -10.67 14.80
C TYR A 177 -11.30 -11.46 14.47
N LEU A 178 -11.77 -11.45 13.21
CA LEU A 178 -12.92 -12.26 12.78
C LEU A 178 -12.68 -13.76 12.99
N ARG A 179 -11.48 -14.26 12.69
CA ARG A 179 -11.10 -15.66 12.99
C ARG A 179 -11.15 -15.96 14.48
N SER A 180 -10.72 -15.02 15.33
CA SER A 180 -10.81 -15.15 16.79
C SER A 180 -12.25 -15.21 17.30
N LEU A 181 -13.20 -14.62 16.57
CA LEU A 181 -14.64 -14.73 16.83
C LEU A 181 -15.25 -16.04 16.27
N GLY A 182 -14.44 -16.92 15.69
CA GLY A 182 -14.87 -18.21 15.15
C GLY A 182 -15.34 -18.16 13.69
N PHE A 183 -15.13 -17.06 12.97
CA PHE A 183 -15.43 -17.01 11.54
C PHE A 183 -14.36 -17.71 10.71
N ALA A 184 -14.78 -18.43 9.67
CA ALA A 184 -13.90 -19.02 8.68
C ALA A 184 -13.74 -18.10 7.46
N GLU A 185 -12.50 -17.92 7.00
CA GLU A 185 -12.25 -17.28 5.71
C GLU A 185 -12.55 -18.26 4.57
N VAL A 186 -13.31 -17.81 3.57
CA VAL A 186 -13.65 -18.60 2.38
C VAL A 186 -13.11 -17.94 1.09
N PRO A 187 -12.96 -18.71 0.00
CA PRO A 187 -12.52 -18.16 -1.29
C PRO A 187 -13.36 -16.98 -1.76
N THR A 188 -12.70 -16.02 -2.42
CA THR A 188 -13.36 -14.82 -2.94
C THR A 188 -14.06 -15.10 -4.26
N GLU A 189 -15.29 -14.62 -4.40
CA GLU A 189 -16.04 -14.62 -5.66
C GLU A 189 -16.70 -13.25 -5.89
N THR A 190 -17.24 -13.02 -7.09
CA THR A 190 -18.03 -11.81 -7.34
C THR A 190 -19.43 -11.97 -6.74
N ILE A 191 -19.74 -11.16 -5.73
CA ILE A 191 -21.02 -11.16 -5.02
C ILE A 191 -22.00 -10.24 -5.76
N SER A 192 -22.69 -10.80 -6.76
CA SER A 192 -23.71 -10.08 -7.53
C SER A 192 -25.07 -10.01 -6.82
N THR A 193 -25.34 -10.94 -5.91
CA THR A 193 -26.54 -11.01 -5.06
C THR A 193 -26.13 -11.42 -3.64
N ILE A 194 -26.94 -11.07 -2.64
CA ILE A 194 -26.65 -11.38 -1.23
C ILE A 194 -26.38 -12.87 -1.01
N VAL A 195 -27.09 -13.75 -1.71
CA VAL A 195 -26.96 -15.22 -1.57
C VAL A 195 -25.59 -15.74 -1.99
N LYS A 196 -24.92 -15.07 -2.94
CA LYS A 196 -23.56 -15.41 -3.39
C LYS A 196 -22.45 -14.93 -2.46
N GLY A 197 -22.80 -14.22 -1.38
CA GLY A 197 -21.83 -13.81 -0.38
C GLY A 197 -21.34 -14.97 0.49
N PRO A 198 -20.42 -14.72 1.43
CA PRO A 198 -20.06 -15.70 2.46
C PRO A 198 -21.30 -16.22 3.18
N GLN A 199 -21.27 -17.46 3.66
CA GLN A 199 -22.38 -18.07 4.41
C GLN A 199 -22.25 -17.80 5.91
N ALA A 200 -23.16 -18.35 6.73
CA ALA A 200 -23.12 -18.18 8.18
C ALA A 200 -21.73 -18.54 8.76
N MET A 201 -21.23 -17.73 9.69
CA MET A 201 -19.89 -17.87 10.27
C MET A 201 -18.74 -17.79 9.24
N GLN A 202 -18.95 -17.12 8.11
CA GLN A 202 -17.91 -16.95 7.09
C GLN A 202 -17.66 -15.48 6.75
N PHE A 203 -16.44 -15.20 6.30
CA PHE A 203 -16.06 -13.98 5.62
C PHE A 203 -15.17 -14.29 4.42
N CYS A 204 -15.02 -13.34 3.50
CA CYS A 204 -14.01 -13.41 2.45
C CYS A 204 -13.20 -12.11 2.39
N ALA A 205 -11.97 -12.22 1.86
CA ALA A 205 -11.08 -11.09 1.59
C ALA A 205 -11.59 -10.22 0.43
N GLU A 206 -10.73 -9.34 -0.10
CA GLU A 206 -11.09 -8.33 -1.10
C GLU A 206 -11.85 -8.95 -2.28
N CYS A 207 -13.10 -8.56 -2.45
CA CYS A 207 -13.96 -9.07 -3.51
C CYS A 207 -14.92 -7.99 -4.02
N LYS A 208 -15.53 -8.24 -5.19
CA LYS A 208 -16.56 -7.35 -5.74
C LYS A 208 -17.91 -7.65 -5.08
N LEU A 209 -18.49 -6.65 -4.42
CA LEU A 209 -19.88 -6.64 -3.96
C LEU A 209 -20.68 -5.70 -4.86
N GLY A 210 -21.45 -6.28 -5.79
CA GLY A 210 -22.02 -5.55 -6.92
C GLY A 210 -20.93 -5.03 -7.84
N ALA A 211 -20.93 -3.73 -8.15
CA ALA A 211 -19.92 -3.10 -9.01
C ALA A 211 -18.73 -2.50 -8.24
N ARG A 212 -18.76 -2.53 -6.89
CA ARG A 212 -17.71 -1.94 -6.04
C ARG A 212 -16.96 -3.04 -5.31
N LYS A 213 -15.65 -2.85 -5.11
CA LYS A 213 -14.83 -3.72 -4.26
C LYS A 213 -15.03 -3.36 -2.79
N ALA A 214 -15.14 -4.37 -1.94
CA ALA A 214 -15.00 -4.28 -0.48
C ALA A 214 -13.69 -4.96 -0.08
N ASP A 215 -13.01 -4.46 0.96
CA ASP A 215 -11.75 -5.05 1.43
C ASP A 215 -12.01 -6.39 2.16
N ILE A 216 -13.11 -6.47 2.90
CA ILE A 216 -13.60 -7.69 3.57
C ILE A 216 -15.13 -7.72 3.45
N VAL A 217 -15.72 -8.90 3.25
CA VAL A 217 -17.18 -9.09 3.35
C VAL A 217 -17.47 -10.16 4.37
N VAL A 218 -18.31 -9.85 5.36
CA VAL A 218 -18.70 -10.77 6.45
C VAL A 218 -20.20 -11.09 6.36
N ARG A 219 -20.59 -12.33 6.65
CA ARG A 219 -22.00 -12.68 6.89
C ARG A 219 -22.36 -12.48 8.37
N LEU A 220 -23.21 -11.51 8.68
CA LEU A 220 -23.73 -11.34 10.03
C LEU A 220 -24.66 -12.51 10.41
N HIS A 221 -24.87 -12.74 11.72
CA HIS A 221 -25.67 -13.86 12.19
C HIS A 221 -27.14 -13.75 11.79
N ASP A 222 -27.64 -12.53 11.57
CA ASP A 222 -28.99 -12.25 11.05
C ASP A 222 -29.07 -12.25 9.51
N THR A 223 -28.10 -12.86 8.85
CA THR A 223 -27.99 -13.06 7.40
C THR A 223 -27.63 -11.83 6.58
N ARG A 224 -27.49 -10.63 7.16
CA ARG A 224 -27.02 -9.45 6.40
C ARG A 224 -25.57 -9.60 5.97
N LEU A 225 -25.19 -8.91 4.89
CA LEU A 225 -23.78 -8.76 4.52
C LEU A 225 -23.20 -7.47 5.11
N MET A 226 -22.03 -7.58 5.73
CA MET A 226 -21.28 -6.44 6.23
C MET A 226 -20.01 -6.27 5.39
N PRO A 227 -20.04 -5.45 4.31
CA PRO A 227 -18.82 -5.04 3.63
C PRO A 227 -18.05 -4.05 4.51
N ILE A 228 -16.78 -4.36 4.76
CA ILE A 228 -15.85 -3.55 5.56
C ILE A 228 -14.83 -2.92 4.61
N GLU A 229 -14.67 -1.61 4.72
CA GLU A 229 -13.60 -0.84 4.11
C GLU A 229 -12.55 -0.47 5.15
N CYS A 230 -11.29 -0.86 4.92
CA CYS A 230 -10.16 -0.55 5.78
C CYS A 230 -9.55 0.77 5.33
N LYS A 231 -9.72 1.83 6.15
CA LYS A 231 -9.21 3.17 5.84
C LYS A 231 -8.19 3.62 6.87
N VAL A 232 -6.94 3.68 6.44
CA VAL A 232 -5.86 4.37 7.15
C VAL A 232 -5.62 5.74 6.55
N SER A 233 -5.58 6.77 7.40
CA SER A 233 -5.33 8.15 6.99
C SER A 233 -4.14 8.75 7.74
N ASN A 234 -3.20 9.34 7.01
CA ASN A 234 -2.04 10.04 7.58
C ASN A 234 -2.32 11.53 7.86
N SER A 235 -3.43 12.07 7.36
CA SER A 235 -3.76 13.49 7.52
C SER A 235 -5.26 13.72 7.42
N ALA A 236 -5.72 14.72 8.14
CA ALA A 236 -7.11 15.17 8.14
C ALA A 236 -7.64 15.54 6.73
N THR A 237 -6.79 16.07 5.86
CA THR A 237 -7.16 16.44 4.49
C THR A 237 -7.32 15.21 3.59
N ASN A 238 -6.37 14.28 3.65
CA ASN A 238 -6.43 13.03 2.90
C ASN A 238 -7.61 12.15 3.33
N SER A 239 -8.04 12.26 4.59
CA SER A 239 -9.17 11.50 5.12
C SER A 239 -10.47 11.78 4.36
N VAL A 240 -10.70 13.00 3.85
CA VAL A 240 -11.91 13.34 3.06
C VAL A 240 -12.02 12.45 1.82
N LYS A 241 -10.90 12.32 1.07
CA LYS A 241 -10.85 11.51 -0.14
C LYS A 241 -11.07 10.03 0.16
N ARG A 242 -10.48 9.53 1.25
CA ARG A 242 -10.46 8.10 1.61
C ARG A 242 -11.74 7.64 2.31
N LEU A 243 -12.35 8.50 3.13
CA LEU A 243 -13.56 8.18 3.87
C LEU A 243 -14.80 8.61 3.09
N ASN A 244 -15.01 9.91 2.92
CA ASN A 244 -16.26 10.44 2.36
C ASN A 244 -16.36 10.12 0.86
N ASN A 245 -15.34 10.45 0.06
CA ASN A 245 -15.42 10.29 -1.40
C ASN A 245 -15.19 8.85 -1.89
N ASP A 246 -14.88 7.91 -0.99
CA ASP A 246 -14.62 6.50 -1.32
C ASP A 246 -15.50 5.57 -0.48
N ALA A 247 -15.21 5.38 0.81
CA ALA A 247 -15.96 4.44 1.65
C ALA A 247 -17.45 4.81 1.79
N ALA A 248 -17.78 6.08 2.01
CA ALA A 248 -19.17 6.49 2.18
C ALA A 248 -19.95 6.46 0.85
N VAL A 249 -19.32 6.86 -0.26
CA VAL A 249 -19.88 6.67 -1.61
C VAL A 249 -20.13 5.17 -1.91
N LYS A 250 -19.24 4.27 -1.50
CA LYS A 250 -19.46 2.82 -1.61
C LYS A 250 -20.62 2.35 -0.72
N ALA A 251 -20.74 2.88 0.49
CA ALA A 251 -21.86 2.57 1.40
C ALA A 251 -23.20 2.94 0.77
N GLU A 252 -23.34 4.17 0.27
CA GLU A 252 -24.53 4.62 -0.45
C GLU A 252 -24.85 3.70 -1.64
N TYR A 253 -23.82 3.33 -2.41
CA TYR A 253 -23.97 2.39 -3.53
C TYR A 253 -24.49 1.03 -3.07
N TRP A 254 -23.89 0.42 -2.05
CA TRP A 254 -24.32 -0.89 -1.56
C TRP A 254 -25.72 -0.85 -0.95
N ILE A 255 -26.04 0.19 -0.19
CA ILE A 255 -27.38 0.40 0.37
C ILE A 255 -28.42 0.54 -0.75
N LYS A 256 -28.12 1.32 -1.79
CA LYS A 256 -29.01 1.49 -2.96
C LYS A 256 -29.18 0.18 -3.74
N GLN A 257 -28.10 -0.57 -3.93
CA GLN A 257 -28.10 -1.78 -4.75
C GLN A 257 -28.74 -2.99 -4.06
N PHE A 258 -28.48 -3.15 -2.77
CA PHE A 258 -28.87 -4.36 -2.03
C PHE A 258 -29.95 -4.11 -0.98
N GLY A 259 -30.23 -2.84 -0.64
CA GLY A 259 -31.21 -2.43 0.36
C GLY A 259 -30.62 -2.32 1.77
N ALA A 260 -31.03 -1.29 2.51
CA ALA A 260 -30.55 -0.99 3.87
C ALA A 260 -30.82 -2.12 4.90
N VAL A 261 -31.77 -3.01 4.61
CA VAL A 261 -32.09 -4.16 5.47
C VAL A 261 -31.21 -5.38 5.22
N GLN A 262 -30.48 -5.41 4.09
CA GLN A 262 -29.67 -6.56 3.66
C GLN A 262 -28.17 -6.33 3.84
N VAL A 263 -27.72 -5.07 3.90
CA VAL A 263 -26.31 -4.72 4.01
C VAL A 263 -26.04 -3.75 5.14
N VAL A 264 -24.87 -3.89 5.77
CA VAL A 264 -24.36 -2.98 6.79
C VAL A 264 -22.97 -2.51 6.36
N PRO A 265 -22.84 -1.42 5.59
CA PRO A 265 -21.54 -0.89 5.22
C PRO A 265 -20.77 -0.40 6.43
N VAL A 266 -19.52 -0.83 6.54
CA VAL A 266 -18.62 -0.48 7.65
C VAL A 266 -17.34 0.12 7.10
N ALA A 267 -16.81 1.13 7.78
CA ALA A 267 -15.41 1.50 7.68
C ALA A 267 -14.68 1.22 8.99
N ALA A 268 -13.57 0.50 8.89
CA ALA A 268 -12.61 0.31 9.97
C ALA A 268 -11.49 1.35 9.83
N LEU A 269 -11.34 2.23 10.83
CA LEU A 269 -10.54 3.43 10.74
C LEU A 269 -9.27 3.38 11.60
N ALA A 270 -8.16 3.89 11.05
CA ALA A 270 -6.94 4.17 11.78
C ALA A 270 -6.23 5.44 11.29
N GLY A 271 -5.62 6.18 12.20
CA GLY A 271 -4.88 7.40 11.90
C GLY A 271 -5.68 8.68 12.11
N VAL A 272 -5.56 9.63 11.18
CA VAL A 272 -5.97 11.02 11.39
C VAL A 272 -7.22 11.37 10.59
N PHE A 273 -8.28 11.76 11.30
CA PHE A 273 -9.59 12.12 10.75
C PHE A 273 -10.12 13.41 11.36
N LYS A 274 -10.90 14.19 10.59
CA LYS A 274 -11.71 15.29 11.14
C LYS A 274 -13.05 14.76 11.61
N VAL A 275 -13.51 15.21 12.78
CA VAL A 275 -14.81 14.81 13.36
C VAL A 275 -15.97 15.09 12.41
N LEU A 276 -16.00 16.27 11.78
CA LEU A 276 -17.04 16.63 10.81
C LEU A 276 -17.17 15.62 9.66
N ASN A 277 -16.04 15.09 9.17
CA ASN A 277 -16.03 14.13 8.07
C ASN A 277 -16.57 12.76 8.52
N LEU A 278 -16.31 12.38 9.77
CA LEU A 278 -16.84 11.17 10.39
C LEU A 278 -18.35 11.27 10.58
N GLU A 279 -18.84 12.41 11.07
CA GLU A 279 -20.28 12.71 11.20
C GLU A 279 -20.98 12.58 9.84
N GLN A 280 -20.44 13.25 8.81
CA GLN A 280 -20.97 13.19 7.45
C GLN A 280 -21.00 11.76 6.89
N ALA A 281 -19.96 10.96 7.14
CA ALA A 281 -19.92 9.58 6.67
C ALA A 281 -20.99 8.70 7.35
N GLN A 282 -21.24 8.89 8.66
CA GLN A 282 -22.33 8.20 9.35
C GLN A 282 -23.71 8.61 8.82
N ASP A 283 -23.89 9.88 8.46
CA ASP A 283 -25.14 10.37 7.88
C ASP A 283 -25.42 9.78 6.49
N GLN A 284 -24.37 9.38 5.77
CA GLN A 284 -24.45 8.65 4.49
C GLN A 284 -24.67 7.13 4.66
N GLY A 285 -24.85 6.65 5.90
CA GLY A 285 -25.12 5.23 6.19
C GLY A 285 -23.88 4.36 6.34
N LEU A 286 -22.68 4.95 6.40
CA LEU A 286 -21.44 4.23 6.71
C LEU A 286 -21.28 4.08 8.22
N SER A 287 -21.26 2.84 8.71
CA SER A 287 -21.00 2.57 10.13
C SER A 287 -19.50 2.63 10.40
N ILE A 288 -19.09 3.24 11.51
CA ILE A 288 -17.68 3.47 11.82
C ILE A 288 -17.25 2.57 12.97
N PHE A 289 -16.12 1.90 12.80
CA PHE A 289 -15.41 1.20 13.88
C PHE A 289 -13.93 1.57 13.84
N TRP A 290 -13.28 1.58 14.99
CA TRP A 290 -11.88 1.97 15.10
C TRP A 290 -10.99 0.75 15.27
N SER A 291 -9.86 0.73 14.57
CA SER A 291 -8.92 -0.40 14.66
C SER A 291 -8.30 -0.55 16.05
N HIS A 292 -8.24 0.53 16.84
CA HIS A 292 -7.76 0.47 18.22
C HIS A 292 -8.76 -0.15 19.20
N ASP A 293 -10.00 -0.39 18.76
CA ASP A 293 -11.09 -0.90 19.60
C ASP A 293 -12.01 -1.84 18.79
N LEU A 294 -11.43 -2.91 18.25
CA LEU A 294 -12.17 -3.93 17.50
C LEU A 294 -13.20 -4.67 18.37
N GLY A 295 -13.08 -4.60 19.70
CA GLY A 295 -14.07 -5.13 20.64
C GLY A 295 -15.49 -4.65 20.34
N LYS A 296 -15.64 -3.38 19.90
CA LYS A 296 -16.93 -2.82 19.52
C LYS A 296 -17.48 -3.37 18.21
N LEU A 297 -16.61 -3.67 17.25
CA LEU A 297 -17.01 -4.37 16.02
C LEU A 297 -17.53 -5.77 16.37
N GLY A 298 -16.80 -6.51 17.21
CA GLY A 298 -17.22 -7.83 17.68
C GLY A 298 -18.53 -7.78 18.46
N ALA A 299 -18.69 -6.83 19.37
CA ALA A 299 -19.93 -6.63 20.12
C ALA A 299 -21.14 -6.37 19.19
N PHE A 300 -20.95 -5.58 18.13
CA PHE A 300 -21.99 -5.39 17.12
C PHE A 300 -22.30 -6.69 16.38
N ILE A 301 -21.28 -7.40 15.87
CA ILE A 301 -21.47 -8.68 15.18
C ILE A 301 -22.26 -9.63 16.08
N GLU A 302 -21.82 -9.83 17.32
CA GLU A 302 -22.47 -10.70 18.31
C GLU A 302 -23.92 -10.28 18.60
N SER A 303 -24.20 -8.98 18.65
CA SER A 303 -25.57 -8.46 18.84
C SER A 303 -26.55 -8.84 17.72
N THR A 304 -26.04 -9.30 16.57
CA THR A 304 -26.88 -9.80 15.46
C THR A 304 -27.29 -11.26 15.63
N LYS A 305 -26.74 -11.99 16.61
CA LYS A 305 -27.30 -13.29 17.00
C LYS A 305 -28.72 -13.06 17.46
N ALA A 306 -29.67 -13.84 16.91
CA ALA A 306 -31.05 -13.77 17.35
C ALA A 306 -31.11 -13.92 18.87
N LYS A 307 -31.85 -13.03 19.54
CA LYS A 307 -32.38 -13.33 20.87
C LYS A 307 -33.53 -14.31 20.71
#